data_AF-A0A8C2HLV2-F1
#
_entry.id   AF-A0A8C2HLV2-F1
#
_cell.length_a   1.000
_cell.length_b   1.000
_cell.length_c   1.000
_cell.angle_alpha   90.00
_cell.angle_beta   90.00
_cell.angle_gamma   90.00
#
_symmetry.space_group_name_H-M   'P 1'
#
loop_
_entity.id
_entity.type
_entity.pdbx_description
1 polymer ?
#
loop_
_entity_poly.entity_id
_entity_poly.type
_entity_poly.pdbx_seq_one_letter_code
_entity_poly.pdbx_strand_id
1 'polypeptide(L)'
;SDSEKSVEGARNKVILVKDALSKLSRQQYTIEELTSKPLPEGVDPLHLECYLSDKDFQSVLEMTRDEFNALPNWKQLNLKKGKGFF
;
A
#
# COMPACT_ATOMS: atom_id res chain seq x y z
N SER A 1 42.91 -3.64 29.53
CA SER A 1 43.27 -3.53 28.10
C SER A 1 43.62 -4.92 27.61
N ASP A 2 43.00 -5.51 26.62
CA ASP A 2 41.88 -5.13 25.75
C ASP A 2 41.47 -6.40 25.00
N SER A 3 40.33 -6.36 24.33
CA SER A 3 39.84 -7.31 23.31
C SER A 3 38.89 -8.43 23.77
N GLU A 4 37.64 -8.02 24.01
CA GLU A 4 36.47 -8.80 23.58
C GLU A 4 36.46 -8.85 22.05
N LYS A 5 36.73 -10.02 21.44
CA LYS A 5 36.67 -10.20 19.98
C LYS A 5 35.41 -10.98 19.60
N SER A 6 34.44 -10.20 19.10
CA SER A 6 33.42 -10.54 18.10
C SER A 6 33.58 -11.89 17.40
N VAL A 7 32.51 -12.70 17.46
CA VAL A 7 32.16 -13.64 16.40
C VAL A 7 30.68 -13.47 16.08
N GLU A 8 30.36 -12.37 15.39
CA GLU A 8 29.07 -12.18 14.69
C GLU A 8 29.08 -13.10 13.46
N GLY A 9 28.65 -14.34 13.67
CA GLY A 9 28.32 -15.27 12.59
C GLY A 9 26.98 -14.86 11.98
N ALA A 10 27.00 -13.85 11.10
CA ALA A 10 25.84 -13.41 10.34
C ALA A 10 25.42 -14.49 9.32
N ARG A 11 24.76 -15.52 9.85
CA ARG A 11 23.84 -16.47 9.21
C ARG A 11 23.28 -15.93 7.90
N ASN A 12 23.64 -16.60 6.80
CA ASN A 12 23.09 -16.40 5.46
C ASN A 12 21.55 -16.48 5.53
N LYS A 13 20.89 -15.31 5.59
CA LYS A 13 19.43 -15.23 5.56
C LYS A 13 19.00 -15.39 4.11
N VAL A 14 18.73 -16.62 3.69
CA VAL A 14 17.95 -16.87 2.47
C VAL A 14 16.54 -16.36 2.75
N ILE A 15 16.26 -15.11 2.39
CA ILE A 15 14.94 -14.51 2.53
C ILE A 15 14.11 -15.03 1.36
N LEU A 16 12.97 -15.68 1.66
CA LEU A 16 12.03 -16.11 0.63
C LEU A 16 11.66 -14.90 -0.23
N VAL A 17 11.59 -15.07 -1.55
CA VAL A 17 11.26 -13.97 -2.47
C VAL A 17 9.95 -13.28 -2.04
N LYS A 18 8.95 -14.04 -1.57
CA LYS A 18 7.72 -13.47 -0.98
C LYS A 18 7.96 -12.57 0.25
N ASP A 19 8.88 -12.95 1.14
CA ASP A 19 9.18 -12.23 2.37
C ASP A 19 10.07 -11.00 2.11
N ALA A 20 10.98 -11.09 1.14
CA ALA A 20 11.78 -9.96 0.67
C ALA A 20 10.89 -8.97 -0.08
N LEU A 21 10.00 -9.48 -0.95
CA LEU A 21 9.03 -8.66 -1.67
C LEU A 21 8.07 -7.97 -0.71
N SER A 22 7.48 -8.67 0.28
CA SER A 22 6.58 -8.02 1.25
C SER A 22 7.27 -6.99 2.14
N LYS A 23 8.58 -7.08 2.36
CA LYS A 23 9.38 -6.06 3.07
C LYS A 23 9.77 -4.85 2.20
N LEU A 24 9.80 -5.02 0.88
CA LEU A 24 10.23 -3.97 -0.07
C LEU A 24 9.06 -3.36 -0.85
N SER A 25 7.96 -4.09 -1.01
CA SER A 25 6.73 -3.60 -1.62
C SER A 25 5.99 -2.73 -0.61
N ARG A 26 6.05 -1.41 -0.78
CA ARG A 26 5.11 -0.54 -0.10
C ARG A 26 3.73 -0.76 -0.73
N GLN A 27 2.90 -1.55 -0.06
CA GLN A 27 1.55 -1.88 -0.53
C GLN A 27 0.51 -0.83 -0.13
N GLN A 28 0.85 0.00 0.87
CA GLN A 28 -0.05 0.99 1.43
C GLN A 28 0.55 2.40 1.38
N TYR A 29 -0.28 3.35 0.97
CA TYR A 29 0.04 4.77 0.85
C TYR A 29 -1.03 5.57 1.59
N THR A 30 -0.65 6.74 2.08
CA THR A 30 -1.62 7.63 2.73
C THR A 30 -2.55 8.26 1.68
N ILE A 31 -3.72 8.70 2.13
CA ILE A 31 -4.68 9.41 1.27
C ILE A 31 -4.03 10.63 0.62
N GLU A 32 -3.20 11.35 1.38
CA GLU A 32 -2.45 12.52 0.90
C GLU A 32 -1.49 12.15 -0.23
N GLU A 33 -0.72 11.05 -0.08
CA GLU A 33 0.19 10.58 -1.13
C GLU A 33 -0.57 10.22 -2.41
N LEU A 34 -1.72 9.54 -2.29
CA LEU A 34 -2.53 9.09 -3.42
C LEU A 34 -3.37 10.20 -4.08
N THR A 35 -3.57 11.33 -3.40
CA THR A 35 -4.27 12.51 -3.95
C THR A 35 -3.29 13.61 -4.42
N SER A 36 -2.04 13.56 -3.96
CA SER A 36 -0.98 14.46 -4.39
C SER A 36 -0.50 14.16 -5.82
N LYS A 37 0.01 15.20 -6.49
CA LYS A 37 0.69 15.06 -7.78
C LYS A 37 2.15 15.53 -7.62
N PRO A 38 3.14 14.80 -8.15
CA PRO A 38 3.04 13.54 -8.89
C PRO A 38 2.72 12.34 -8.00
N LEU A 39 2.05 11.32 -8.55
CA LEU A 39 1.78 10.09 -7.82
C LEU A 39 3.09 9.32 -7.52
N PRO A 40 3.16 8.58 -6.40
CA PRO A 40 4.33 7.76 -6.10
C PRO A 40 4.61 6.70 -7.18
N GLU A 41 5.89 6.34 -7.33
CA GLU A 41 6.32 5.35 -8.33
C GLU A 41 5.70 3.97 -8.07
N GLY A 42 5.16 3.34 -9.11
CA GLY A 42 4.48 2.03 -9.01
C GLY A 42 3.03 2.09 -8.52
N VAL A 43 2.48 3.28 -8.26
CA VAL A 43 1.05 3.47 -7.94
C VAL A 43 0.25 3.60 -9.23
N ASP A 44 -0.78 2.77 -9.36
CA ASP A 44 -1.74 2.87 -10.46
C ASP A 44 -2.78 3.99 -10.18
N PRO A 45 -2.80 5.09 -10.96
CA PRO A 45 -3.80 6.15 -10.82
C PRO A 45 -5.24 5.65 -10.98
N LEU A 46 -5.44 4.56 -11.72
CA LEU A 46 -6.76 3.99 -11.96
C LEU A 46 -7.22 3.07 -10.85
N HIS A 47 -6.38 2.74 -9.87
CA HIS A 47 -6.69 1.79 -8.79
C HIS A 47 -6.15 2.22 -7.41
N LEU A 48 -6.22 3.53 -7.12
CA LEU A 48 -5.72 4.13 -5.87
C LEU A 48 -6.33 3.49 -4.60
N GLU A 49 -7.59 3.06 -4.67
CA GLU A 49 -8.30 2.36 -3.60
C GLU A 49 -7.63 1.05 -3.16
N CYS A 50 -6.89 0.38 -4.05
CA CYS A 50 -6.17 -0.85 -3.74
C CYS A 50 -5.00 -0.59 -2.78
N TYR A 51 -4.46 0.63 -2.81
CA TYR A 51 -3.28 1.06 -2.06
C TYR A 51 -3.62 1.71 -0.71
N LEU A 52 -4.89 1.81 -0.33
CA LEU A 52 -5.29 2.31 0.97
C LEU A 52 -5.28 1.20 2.02
N SER A 53 -5.02 1.53 3.29
CA SER A 53 -5.39 0.60 4.37
C SER A 53 -6.92 0.45 4.43
N ASP A 54 -7.45 -0.62 5.01
CA ASP A 54 -8.91 -0.79 5.12
C ASP A 54 -9.56 0.35 5.90
N LYS A 55 -8.84 0.89 6.89
CA LYS A 55 -9.27 2.06 7.67
C LYS A 55 -9.35 3.30 6.80
N ASP A 56 -8.33 3.58 5.99
CA ASP A 56 -8.31 4.76 5.13
C ASP A 56 -9.31 4.62 3.99
N PHE A 57 -9.46 3.40 3.45
CA PHE A 57 -10.49 3.08 2.47
C PHE A 57 -11.87 3.42 3.02
N GLN A 58 -12.18 2.93 4.22
CA GLN A 58 -13.46 3.21 4.87
C GLN A 58 -13.63 4.69 5.21
N SER A 59 -12.55 5.39 5.57
CA SER A 59 -12.58 6.84 5.82
C SER A 59 -12.90 7.65 4.55
N VAL A 60 -12.30 7.29 3.41
CA VAL A 60 -12.48 8.04 2.16
C VAL A 60 -13.76 7.66 1.43
N LEU A 61 -14.02 6.36 1.27
CA LEU A 61 -15.15 5.84 0.51
C LEU A 61 -16.39 5.60 1.37
N GLU A 62 -16.28 5.77 2.70
CA GLU A 62 -17.38 5.65 3.66
C GLU A 62 -18.08 4.28 3.62
N MET A 63 -17.37 3.26 3.14
CA MET A 63 -17.83 1.88 3.01
C MET A 63 -16.66 0.92 3.07
N THR A 64 -16.93 -0.36 3.29
CA THR A 64 -15.92 -1.41 3.27
C THR A 64 -15.49 -1.77 1.85
N ARG A 65 -14.31 -2.41 1.70
CA ARG A 65 -13.83 -2.92 0.40
C ARG A 65 -14.82 -3.90 -0.22
N ASP A 66 -15.43 -4.75 0.58
CA ASP A 66 -16.40 -5.75 0.10
C ASP A 66 -17.66 -5.09 -0.46
N GLU A 67 -18.19 -4.07 0.24
CA GLU A 67 -19.32 -3.29 -0.23
C GLU A 67 -18.99 -2.56 -1.53
N PHE A 68 -17.80 -1.95 -1.63
CA PHE A 68 -17.35 -1.28 -2.85
C PHE A 68 -17.20 -2.25 -4.03
N ASN A 69 -16.59 -3.41 -3.80
CA ASN A 69 -16.40 -4.45 -4.82
C ASN A 69 -17.73 -5.06 -5.29
N ALA A 70 -18.77 -5.03 -4.44
CA ALA A 70 -20.12 -5.43 -4.81
C ALA A 70 -20.86 -4.39 -5.67
N LEU A 71 -20.37 -3.15 -5.75
CA LEU A 71 -20.97 -2.11 -6.59
C LEU A 71 -20.63 -2.33 -8.07
N PRO A 72 -21.54 -1.96 -8.99
CA PRO A 72 -21.21 -1.91 -10.42
C PRO A 72 -20.05 -0.94 -10.71
N ASN A 73 -19.24 -1.26 -11.74
CA ASN A 73 -18.08 -0.45 -12.14
C ASN A 73 -18.37 1.04 -12.31
N TRP A 74 -19.53 1.41 -12.89
CA TRP A 74 -19.90 2.81 -13.06
C TRP A 74 -20.03 3.56 -11.73
N LYS A 75 -20.49 2.87 -10.67
CA LYS A 75 -20.66 3.46 -9.34
C LYS A 75 -19.33 3.54 -8.60
N GLN A 76 -18.48 2.53 -8.74
CA GLN A 76 -17.10 2.56 -8.24
C GLN A 76 -16.31 3.75 -8.83
N LEU A 77 -16.38 3.93 -10.15
CA LEU A 77 -15.75 5.06 -10.84
C LEU A 77 -16.29 6.41 -10.39
N ASN A 78 -17.60 6.55 -10.20
CA ASN A 78 -18.22 7.78 -9.73
C ASN A 78 -17.78 8.14 -8.30
N LEU A 79 -17.71 7.16 -7.40
CA LEU A 79 -17.22 7.38 -6.03
C LEU A 79 -15.77 7.84 -6.02
N LYS A 80 -14.90 7.16 -6.79
CA LYS A 80 -13.49 7.52 -6.91
C LYS A 80 -13.29 8.92 -7.46
N LYS A 81 -14.02 9.29 -8.53
CA LYS A 81 -14.01 10.65 -9.07
C LYS A 81 -14.44 11.69 -8.04
N GLY A 82 -15.50 11.41 -7.27
CA GLY A 82 -15.98 12.30 -6.21
C GLY A 82 -14.97 12.53 -5.09
N LYS A 83 -14.04 11.60 -4.89
CA LYS A 83 -13.01 11.66 -3.85
C LYS A 83 -11.60 12.03 -4.38
N GLY A 84 -11.49 12.37 -5.67
CA GLY A 84 -10.21 12.76 -6.28
C GLY A 84 -9.27 11.61 -6.62
N PHE A 85 -9.76 10.36 -6.64
CA PHE A 85 -9.01 9.16 -7.01
C PHE A 85 -9.16 8.81 -8.50
N PHE A 86 -8.92 9.78 -9.39
CA PHE A 86 -8.92 9.61 -10.85
C PHE A 86 -7.79 10.41 -11.51
#